data_AF-A0AAN7H5D3-F1
#
_entry.id   AF-A0AAN7H5D3-F1
#
_cell.length_a   1.000
_cell.length_b   1.000
_cell.length_c   1.000
_cell.angle_alpha   90.00
_cell.angle_beta   90.00
_cell.angle_gamma   90.00
#
_symmetry.space_group_name_H-M   'P 1'
#
loop_
_entity.id
_entity.type
_entity.pdbx_description
1 polymer ?
#
loop_
_entity_poly.entity_id
_entity_poly.type
_entity_poly.pdbx_seq_one_letter_code
_entity_poly.pdbx_strand_id
1 'polypeptide(L)'
;MYAHAPPVPPPKPPGNQDVSRMNTPASGQLPRPPPPLPEAMAGGSDATGSLATAQGNIAQFQATADPGDQWLPKFLEDKSKQDLADILSDPTLLSALTHSPQTIHPSLRASHDALQAALAENMERAAQLLDLEARLTHQRSAAQAQLLSTHALERQWRAKQAEMDHALAPFAPASLYQRLARGVTEQEGVCYALEESFLEGEGDGALATEREAGDWVRRYREAKKLYYLRQERKERWDEGRVGGWR
;
A
#
# COMPACT_ATOMS: atom_id res chain seq x y z
N MET A 1 9.55 22.64 45.76
CA MET A 1 9.99 23.09 44.44
C MET A 1 10.25 21.85 43.60
N TYR A 2 9.36 21.52 42.67
CA TYR A 2 9.44 20.31 41.83
C TYR A 2 10.20 20.63 40.53
N ALA A 3 11.23 19.85 40.21
CA ALA A 3 11.93 19.88 38.94
C ALA A 3 11.49 18.67 38.10
N HIS A 4 10.93 18.95 36.91
CA HIS A 4 10.49 17.95 35.94
C HIS A 4 11.69 17.44 35.12
N ALA A 5 11.93 16.13 35.18
CA ALA A 5 12.82 15.42 34.28
C ALA A 5 12.13 15.17 32.91
N PRO A 6 12.88 15.19 31.78
CA PRO A 6 12.32 14.98 30.45
C PRO A 6 11.92 13.51 30.20
N PRO A 7 10.96 13.23 29.29
CA PRO A 7 10.42 11.89 29.07
C PRO A 7 11.37 10.98 28.27
N VAL A 8 11.32 9.68 28.59
CA VAL A 8 12.14 8.61 28.00
C VAL A 8 11.66 8.26 26.57
N PRO A 9 12.57 8.04 25.60
CA PRO A 9 12.20 7.64 24.23
C PRO A 9 11.70 6.18 24.14
N PRO A 10 10.88 5.85 23.11
CA PRO A 10 10.28 4.53 22.95
C PRO A 10 11.30 3.44 22.54
N PRO A 11 11.05 2.16 22.88
CA PRO A 11 11.94 1.05 22.55
C PRO A 11 11.93 0.71 21.05
N LYS A 12 13.12 0.35 20.51
CA LYS A 12 13.30 -0.14 19.14
C LYS A 12 12.60 -1.50 18.94
N PRO A 13 11.94 -1.76 17.79
CA PRO A 13 11.47 -3.08 17.44
C PRO A 13 12.65 -4.03 17.13
N PRO A 14 12.57 -5.32 17.50
CA PRO A 14 13.56 -6.32 17.14
C PRO A 14 13.33 -6.81 15.71
N GLY A 15 14.39 -6.82 14.89
CA GLY A 15 14.41 -7.53 13.60
C GLY A 15 14.80 -6.66 12.41
N ASN A 16 16.10 -6.35 12.28
CA ASN A 16 16.67 -5.95 11.00
C ASN A 16 18.09 -6.51 10.88
N GLN A 17 18.18 -7.76 10.42
CA GLN A 17 19.32 -8.21 9.62
C GLN A 17 18.75 -8.48 8.24
N ASP A 18 19.01 -7.60 7.29
CA ASP A 18 19.83 -8.02 6.16
C ASP A 18 20.26 -6.79 5.34
N VAL A 19 21.57 -6.73 5.19
CA VAL A 19 22.32 -5.67 4.53
C VAL A 19 22.49 -6.08 3.08
N SER A 20 22.15 -5.16 2.18
CA SER A 20 22.76 -4.94 0.87
C SER A 20 23.22 -6.15 0.05
N ARG A 21 22.50 -6.44 -1.04
CA ARG A 21 23.16 -6.80 -2.30
C ARG A 21 22.69 -5.89 -3.43
N MET A 22 23.64 -5.06 -3.85
CA MET A 22 23.69 -4.35 -5.12
C MET A 22 23.44 -5.31 -6.29
N ASN A 23 22.62 -4.91 -7.28
CA ASN A 23 22.97 -4.91 -8.72
C ASN A 23 21.74 -4.64 -9.61
N THR A 24 21.95 -3.79 -10.61
CA THR A 24 21.00 -3.27 -11.62
C THR A 24 20.96 -4.16 -12.90
N PRO A 25 20.25 -3.80 -13.99
CA PRO A 25 19.08 -4.48 -14.55
C PRO A 25 19.38 -5.43 -15.74
N ALA A 26 18.45 -6.36 -16.06
CA ALA A 26 18.41 -7.01 -17.38
C ALA A 26 17.02 -7.52 -17.75
N SER A 27 16.64 -7.21 -18.98
CA SER A 27 15.45 -7.65 -19.71
C SER A 27 15.44 -9.18 -19.89
N GLY A 28 14.27 -9.82 -19.81
CA GLY A 28 14.13 -11.25 -20.12
C GLY A 28 12.79 -11.83 -19.67
N GLN A 29 11.94 -12.16 -20.63
CA GLN A 29 10.66 -12.85 -20.47
C GLN A 29 10.84 -14.23 -19.79
N LEU A 30 9.92 -14.60 -18.89
CA LEU A 30 9.28 -15.93 -18.70
C LEU A 30 8.39 -15.91 -17.43
N PRO A 31 7.29 -16.69 -17.34
CA PRO A 31 6.37 -16.65 -16.21
C PRO A 31 6.96 -17.29 -14.95
N ARG A 32 6.73 -16.65 -13.81
CA ARG A 32 7.18 -17.06 -12.48
C ARG A 32 6.46 -18.36 -12.02
N PRO A 33 7.16 -19.38 -11.49
CA PRO A 33 6.51 -20.51 -10.82
C PRO A 33 5.98 -20.09 -9.42
N PRO A 34 4.88 -20.69 -8.93
CA PRO A 34 4.35 -20.39 -7.59
C PRO A 34 5.29 -20.89 -6.46
N PRO A 35 5.24 -20.28 -5.26
CA PRO A 35 6.12 -20.60 -4.14
C PRO A 35 5.81 -21.97 -3.52
N PRO A 36 6.80 -22.66 -2.91
CA PRO A 36 6.60 -23.93 -2.23
C PRO A 36 5.86 -23.72 -0.89
N LEU A 37 4.93 -24.62 -0.59
CA LEU A 37 4.24 -24.71 0.70
C LEU A 37 5.18 -25.26 1.80
N PRO A 38 4.99 -24.90 3.07
CA PRO A 38 5.85 -25.35 4.16
C PRO A 38 5.68 -26.85 4.46
N GLU A 39 6.80 -27.56 4.62
CA GLU A 39 6.85 -28.93 5.14
C GLU A 39 6.40 -28.95 6.61
N ALA A 40 5.28 -29.62 6.88
CA ALA A 40 4.88 -30.01 8.22
C ALA A 40 5.48 -31.39 8.54
N MET A 41 6.24 -31.44 9.63
CA MET A 41 6.85 -32.64 10.22
C MET A 41 5.86 -33.79 10.38
N ALA A 42 6.31 -34.97 10.02
CA ALA A 42 5.67 -36.25 10.25
C ALA A 42 5.44 -36.51 11.76
N GLY A 43 4.20 -36.83 12.12
CA GLY A 43 3.84 -37.29 13.45
C GLY A 43 2.39 -37.74 13.51
N GLY A 44 2.17 -39.04 13.25
CA GLY A 44 1.13 -39.87 13.86
C GLY A 44 -0.34 -39.46 13.77
N SER A 45 -1.09 -40.24 12.99
CA SER A 45 -2.48 -40.64 13.24
C SER A 45 -3.61 -39.64 12.95
N ASP A 46 -4.59 -40.15 12.19
CA ASP A 46 -5.96 -39.64 12.00
C ASP A 46 -6.15 -38.29 11.30
N ALA A 47 -5.94 -38.29 9.98
CA ALA A 47 -6.44 -37.24 9.08
C ALA A 47 -7.26 -37.84 7.93
N THR A 48 -8.42 -38.43 8.25
CA THR A 48 -9.47 -38.78 7.27
C THR A 48 -10.67 -37.83 7.34
N GLY A 49 -10.57 -36.70 8.04
CA GLY A 49 -11.69 -35.79 8.26
C GLY A 49 -11.35 -34.35 7.92
N SER A 50 -11.39 -33.96 6.64
CA SER A 50 -11.63 -32.55 6.22
C SER A 50 -11.78 -32.34 4.71
N LEU A 51 -12.08 -33.37 3.91
CA LEU A 51 -12.59 -33.21 2.54
C LEU A 51 -14.10 -33.49 2.42
N ALA A 52 -14.81 -33.69 3.53
CA ALA A 52 -16.21 -34.11 3.55
C ALA A 52 -17.23 -32.96 3.68
N THR A 53 -16.80 -31.71 3.95
CA THR A 53 -17.73 -30.63 4.32
C THR A 53 -18.15 -29.69 3.19
N ALA A 54 -17.70 -29.88 1.95
CA ALA A 54 -18.16 -29.11 0.79
C ALA A 54 -19.25 -29.82 -0.05
N GLN A 55 -19.66 -31.03 0.33
CA GLN A 55 -20.74 -31.79 -0.33
C GLN A 55 -22.00 -31.94 0.54
N GLY A 56 -22.00 -31.40 1.76
CA GLY A 56 -23.09 -31.52 2.72
C GLY A 56 -24.14 -30.42 2.61
N ASN A 57 -24.76 -30.25 1.44
CA ASN A 57 -26.09 -29.62 1.35
C ASN A 57 -26.82 -29.86 0.02
N ILE A 58 -26.45 -30.90 -0.73
CA ILE A 58 -27.44 -31.52 -1.60
C ILE A 58 -28.46 -32.09 -0.61
N ALA A 59 -29.55 -31.34 -0.41
CA ALA A 59 -30.72 -31.78 0.32
C ALA A 59 -30.89 -33.25 -0.01
N GLN A 60 -30.81 -34.11 1.01
CA GLN A 60 -31.11 -35.51 0.86
C GLN A 60 -32.49 -35.55 0.22
N PHE A 61 -32.53 -35.76 -1.10
CA PHE A 61 -33.74 -36.16 -1.78
C PHE A 61 -34.06 -37.47 -1.10
N GLN A 62 -34.90 -37.42 -0.07
CA GLN A 62 -35.48 -38.61 0.51
C GLN A 62 -36.04 -39.35 -0.70
N ALA A 63 -35.46 -40.51 -1.01
CA ALA A 63 -35.94 -41.36 -2.07
C ALA A 63 -37.37 -41.71 -1.66
N THR A 64 -38.32 -40.93 -2.14
CA THR A 64 -39.70 -41.09 -1.78
C THR A 64 -40.10 -42.47 -2.27
N ALA A 65 -40.47 -43.34 -1.32
CA ALA A 65 -40.81 -44.72 -1.61
C ALA A 65 -41.85 -44.77 -2.74
N ASP A 66 -41.57 -45.60 -3.74
CA ASP A 66 -42.51 -45.85 -4.83
C ASP A 66 -43.78 -46.47 -4.23
N PRO A 67 -44.97 -45.88 -4.42
CA PRO A 67 -46.21 -46.35 -3.79
C PRO A 67 -46.63 -47.78 -4.16
N GLY A 68 -45.95 -48.41 -5.12
CA GLY A 68 -46.29 -49.73 -5.61
C GLY A 68 -47.57 -49.73 -6.45
N ASP A 69 -47.85 -50.89 -7.08
CA ASP A 69 -48.88 -51.03 -8.11
C ASP A 69 -50.34 -50.88 -7.61
N GLN A 70 -50.55 -50.66 -6.32
CA GLN A 70 -51.86 -50.61 -5.67
C GLN A 70 -52.37 -49.18 -5.42
N TRP A 71 -51.57 -48.15 -5.72
CA TRP A 71 -52.00 -46.78 -5.47
C TRP A 71 -52.88 -46.25 -6.60
N LEU A 72 -54.13 -45.94 -6.26
CA LEU A 72 -55.06 -45.23 -7.11
C LEU A 72 -55.61 -44.02 -6.33
N PRO A 73 -55.72 -42.84 -6.96
CA PRO A 73 -56.46 -41.73 -6.40
C PRO A 73 -57.90 -42.13 -6.05
N LYS A 74 -58.35 -41.84 -4.83
CA LYS A 74 -59.70 -42.21 -4.33
C LYS A 74 -60.86 -41.77 -5.24
N PHE A 75 -60.66 -40.71 -6.01
CA PHE A 75 -61.69 -40.22 -6.96
C PHE A 75 -61.89 -41.14 -8.18
N LEU A 76 -60.93 -42.03 -8.47
CA LEU A 76 -61.00 -43.00 -9.57
C LEU A 76 -61.67 -44.32 -9.13
N GLU A 77 -61.81 -44.57 -7.82
CA GLU A 77 -62.44 -45.79 -7.30
C GLU A 77 -63.95 -45.84 -7.62
N ASP A 78 -64.62 -44.69 -7.65
CA ASP A 78 -66.08 -44.57 -7.86
C ASP A 78 -66.50 -44.37 -9.33
N LYS A 79 -65.57 -44.48 -10.29
CA LYS A 79 -65.82 -44.16 -11.71
C LYS A 79 -66.27 -45.39 -12.52
N SER A 80 -67.11 -45.14 -13.52
CA SER A 80 -67.56 -46.20 -14.43
C SER A 80 -66.44 -46.67 -15.35
N LYS A 81 -66.52 -47.90 -15.86
CA LYS A 81 -65.53 -48.43 -16.83
C LYS A 81 -65.40 -47.57 -18.09
N GLN A 82 -66.48 -46.93 -18.52
CA GLN A 82 -66.48 -46.02 -19.66
C GLN A 82 -65.66 -44.76 -19.34
N ASP A 83 -65.89 -44.14 -18.17
CA ASP A 83 -65.17 -42.94 -17.74
C ASP A 83 -63.67 -43.21 -17.53
N LEU A 84 -63.31 -44.39 -17.01
CA LEU A 84 -61.91 -44.78 -16.84
C LEU A 84 -61.20 -44.95 -18.19
N ALA A 85 -61.88 -45.47 -19.21
CA ALA A 85 -61.34 -45.62 -20.55
C ALA A 85 -61.15 -44.27 -21.24
N ASP A 86 -62.09 -43.34 -21.05
CA ASP A 86 -62.01 -41.99 -21.58
C ASP A 86 -60.85 -41.21 -20.90
N ILE A 87 -60.70 -41.34 -19.58
CA ILE A 87 -59.58 -40.74 -18.83
C ILE A 87 -58.23 -41.35 -19.25
N LEU A 88 -58.16 -42.67 -19.50
CA LEU A 88 -56.96 -43.33 -20.01
C LEU A 88 -56.61 -42.93 -21.44
N SER A 89 -57.61 -42.54 -22.23
CA SER A 89 -57.40 -42.11 -23.63
C SER A 89 -56.76 -40.72 -23.74
N ASP A 90 -56.84 -39.90 -22.69
CA ASP A 90 -56.27 -38.55 -22.66
C ASP A 90 -55.04 -38.45 -21.72
N PRO A 91 -53.81 -38.49 -22.26
CA PRO A 91 -52.59 -38.40 -21.47
C PRO A 91 -52.39 -37.03 -20.81
N THR A 92 -53.01 -35.97 -21.34
CA THR A 92 -52.93 -34.62 -20.76
C THR A 92 -53.82 -34.49 -19.53
N LEU A 93 -54.96 -35.15 -19.54
CA LEU A 93 -55.86 -35.25 -18.39
C LEU A 93 -55.22 -36.10 -17.29
N LEU A 94 -54.59 -37.23 -17.65
CA LEU A 94 -53.80 -38.04 -16.71
C LEU A 94 -52.67 -37.24 -16.06
N SER A 95 -51.92 -36.44 -16.83
CA SER A 95 -50.85 -35.61 -16.26
C SER A 95 -51.39 -34.51 -15.36
N ALA A 96 -52.53 -33.90 -15.69
CA ALA A 96 -53.19 -32.93 -14.81
C ALA A 96 -53.66 -33.58 -13.50
N LEU A 97 -54.18 -34.81 -13.55
CA LEU A 97 -54.62 -35.55 -12.36
C LEU A 97 -53.45 -36.00 -11.48
N THR A 98 -52.31 -36.35 -12.03
CA THR A 98 -51.15 -36.74 -11.20
C THR A 98 -50.56 -35.55 -10.45
N HIS A 99 -50.65 -34.34 -11.00
CA HIS A 99 -50.09 -33.12 -10.38
C HIS A 99 -51.13 -32.28 -9.62
N SER A 100 -52.43 -32.60 -9.71
CA SER A 100 -53.49 -31.86 -9.03
C SER A 100 -53.46 -32.09 -7.51
N PRO A 101 -53.60 -31.04 -6.68
CA PRO A 101 -53.39 -31.13 -5.22
C PRO A 101 -54.37 -32.05 -4.49
N GLN A 102 -55.50 -32.39 -5.11
CA GLN A 102 -56.51 -33.30 -4.55
C GLN A 102 -56.23 -34.78 -4.86
N THR A 103 -55.45 -35.04 -5.91
CA THR A 103 -55.25 -36.38 -6.49
C THR A 103 -53.76 -36.76 -6.58
N ILE A 104 -52.88 -35.83 -6.20
CA ILE A 104 -51.43 -36.01 -6.16
C ILE A 104 -51.02 -37.07 -5.14
N HIS A 105 -50.06 -37.88 -5.55
CA HIS A 105 -49.43 -38.84 -4.66
C HIS A 105 -48.57 -38.13 -3.60
N PRO A 106 -48.57 -38.57 -2.32
CA PRO A 106 -47.74 -37.96 -1.27
C PRO A 106 -46.24 -37.86 -1.60
N SER A 107 -45.66 -38.78 -2.37
CA SER A 107 -44.25 -38.65 -2.81
C SER A 107 -44.03 -37.47 -3.76
N LEU A 108 -44.90 -37.33 -4.75
CA LEU A 108 -44.81 -36.27 -5.74
C LEU A 108 -45.11 -34.91 -5.11
N ARG A 109 -46.00 -34.89 -4.11
CA ARG A 109 -46.24 -33.70 -3.28
C ARG A 109 -45.00 -33.33 -2.48
N ALA A 110 -44.39 -34.30 -1.78
CA ALA A 110 -43.18 -34.06 -1.00
C ALA A 110 -42.01 -33.58 -1.87
N SER A 111 -41.85 -34.11 -3.08
CA SER A 111 -40.82 -33.64 -4.01
C SER A 111 -41.11 -32.24 -4.55
N HIS A 112 -42.38 -31.91 -4.84
CA HIS A 112 -42.77 -30.57 -5.25
C HIS A 112 -42.54 -29.54 -4.14
N ASP A 113 -42.93 -29.86 -2.91
CA ASP A 113 -42.71 -29.01 -1.74
C ASP A 113 -41.21 -28.80 -1.48
N ALA A 114 -40.40 -29.85 -1.60
CA ALA A 114 -38.93 -29.76 -1.48
C ALA A 114 -38.30 -28.88 -2.59
N LEU A 115 -38.76 -29.02 -3.83
CA LEU A 115 -38.30 -28.19 -4.95
C LEU A 115 -38.71 -26.73 -4.78
N GLN A 116 -39.93 -26.46 -4.34
CA GLN A 116 -40.40 -25.10 -4.05
C GLN A 116 -39.57 -24.46 -2.92
N ALA A 117 -39.29 -25.20 -1.85
CA ALA A 117 -38.44 -24.74 -0.75
C ALA A 117 -37.02 -24.42 -1.23
N ALA A 118 -36.41 -25.31 -2.03
CA ALA A 118 -35.08 -25.09 -2.59
C ALA A 118 -35.04 -23.90 -3.56
N LEU A 119 -36.11 -23.67 -4.33
CA LEU A 119 -36.22 -22.51 -5.22
C LEU A 119 -36.30 -21.21 -4.41
N ALA A 120 -37.15 -21.17 -3.37
CA ALA A 120 -37.27 -20.03 -2.48
C ALA A 120 -35.93 -19.70 -1.78
N GLU A 121 -35.23 -20.73 -1.29
CA GLU A 121 -33.89 -20.57 -0.69
C GLU A 121 -32.87 -20.03 -1.70
N ASN A 122 -32.87 -20.52 -2.94
CA ASN A 122 -32.00 -19.99 -3.99
C ASN A 122 -32.31 -18.52 -4.33
N MET A 123 -33.59 -18.12 -4.37
CA MET A 123 -33.97 -16.72 -4.57
C MET A 123 -33.50 -15.83 -3.42
N GLU A 124 -33.64 -16.29 -2.18
CA GLU A 124 -33.14 -15.56 -1.01
C GLU A 124 -31.62 -15.41 -1.05
N ARG A 125 -30.89 -16.50 -1.34
CA ARG A 125 -29.42 -16.46 -1.50
C ARG A 125 -29.00 -15.53 -2.62
N ALA A 126 -29.69 -15.54 -3.76
CA ALA A 126 -29.40 -14.62 -4.86
C ALA A 126 -29.58 -13.15 -4.43
N ALA A 127 -30.64 -12.84 -3.68
CA ALA A 127 -30.86 -11.50 -3.13
C ALA A 127 -29.75 -11.09 -2.14
N GLN A 128 -29.33 -11.99 -1.26
CA GLN A 128 -28.23 -11.76 -0.32
C GLN A 128 -26.89 -11.52 -1.06
N LEU A 129 -26.62 -12.26 -2.13
CA LEU A 129 -25.41 -12.09 -2.95
C LEU A 129 -25.40 -10.73 -3.64
N LEU A 130 -26.54 -10.26 -4.16
CA LEU A 130 -26.64 -8.94 -4.78
C LEU A 130 -26.37 -7.79 -3.78
N ASP A 131 -26.89 -7.90 -2.55
CA ASP A 131 -26.62 -6.93 -1.49
C ASP A 131 -25.13 -6.95 -1.07
N LEU A 132 -24.51 -8.13 -0.97
CA LEU A 132 -23.08 -8.25 -0.75
C LEU A 132 -22.24 -7.65 -1.88
N GLU A 133 -22.64 -7.86 -3.14
CA GLU A 133 -21.98 -7.26 -4.29
C GLU A 133 -22.05 -5.72 -4.25
N ALA A 134 -23.23 -5.16 -3.94
CA ALA A 134 -23.40 -3.72 -3.77
C ALA A 134 -22.51 -3.16 -2.65
N ARG A 135 -22.41 -3.85 -1.51
CA ARG A 135 -21.49 -3.47 -0.43
C ARG A 135 -20.03 -3.54 -0.87
N LEU A 136 -19.61 -4.60 -1.55
CA LEU A 136 -18.23 -4.78 -1.99
C LEU A 136 -17.83 -3.72 -3.03
N THR A 137 -18.70 -3.41 -3.99
CA THR A 137 -18.44 -2.35 -4.96
C THR A 137 -18.32 -0.99 -4.30
N HIS A 138 -19.19 -0.66 -3.33
CA HIS A 138 -19.07 0.55 -2.54
C HIS A 138 -17.74 0.62 -1.76
N GLN A 139 -17.39 -0.45 -1.04
CA GLN A 139 -16.12 -0.52 -0.29
C GLN A 139 -14.90 -0.38 -1.20
N ARG A 140 -14.90 -1.01 -2.37
CA ARG A 140 -13.83 -0.86 -3.37
C ARG A 140 -13.69 0.59 -3.82
N SER A 141 -14.81 1.26 -4.13
CA SER A 141 -14.79 2.68 -4.53
C SER A 141 -14.26 3.59 -3.43
N ALA A 142 -14.65 3.36 -2.17
CA ALA A 142 -14.19 4.14 -1.02
C ALA A 142 -12.68 3.93 -0.77
N ALA A 143 -12.22 2.68 -0.81
CA ALA A 143 -10.80 2.35 -0.66
C ALA A 143 -9.94 2.95 -1.79
N GLN A 144 -10.43 2.94 -3.03
CA GLN A 144 -9.76 3.58 -4.16
C GLN A 144 -9.64 5.10 -3.96
N ALA A 145 -10.72 5.77 -3.52
CA ALA A 145 -10.69 7.20 -3.23
C ALA A 145 -9.70 7.54 -2.09
N GLN A 146 -9.66 6.72 -1.04
CA GLN A 146 -8.70 6.88 0.06
C GLN A 146 -7.27 6.66 -0.41
N LEU A 147 -6.99 5.65 -1.23
CA LEU A 147 -5.66 5.40 -1.78
C LEU A 147 -5.18 6.54 -2.67
N LEU A 148 -6.07 7.12 -3.49
CA LEU A 148 -5.72 8.28 -4.29
C LEU A 148 -5.42 9.51 -3.42
N SER A 149 -6.17 9.72 -2.34
CA SER A 149 -5.94 10.84 -1.43
C SER A 149 -4.65 10.67 -0.62
N THR A 150 -4.30 9.46 -0.19
CA THR A 150 -3.02 9.19 0.48
C THR A 150 -1.84 9.44 -0.46
N HIS A 151 -1.91 8.97 -1.72
CA HIS A 151 -0.87 9.26 -2.71
C HIS A 151 -0.73 10.75 -3.01
N ALA A 152 -1.83 11.50 -3.04
CA ALA A 152 -1.77 12.95 -3.18
C ALA A 152 -1.05 13.60 -1.99
N LEU A 153 -1.37 13.20 -0.76
CA LEU A 153 -0.73 13.70 0.46
C LEU A 153 0.76 13.34 0.51
N GLU A 154 1.13 12.12 0.11
CA GLU A 154 2.53 11.71 0.01
C GLU A 154 3.33 12.58 -0.96
N ARG A 155 2.76 12.93 -2.11
CA ARG A 155 3.43 13.83 -3.08
C ARG A 155 3.60 15.23 -2.48
N GLN A 156 2.58 15.74 -1.79
CA GLN A 156 2.64 17.03 -1.11
C GLN A 156 3.71 17.03 -0.01
N TRP A 157 3.78 15.97 0.79
CA TRP A 157 4.79 15.83 1.84
C TRP A 157 6.20 15.76 1.26
N ARG A 158 6.43 14.96 0.21
CA ARG A 158 7.73 14.90 -0.47
C ARG A 158 8.13 16.26 -1.05
N ALA A 159 7.19 17.00 -1.62
CA ALA A 159 7.45 18.36 -2.11
C ALA A 159 7.84 19.30 -0.95
N LYS A 160 7.14 19.23 0.18
CA LYS A 160 7.45 20.04 1.37
C LYS A 160 8.79 19.69 1.99
N GLN A 161 9.15 18.41 2.03
CA GLN A 161 10.47 17.99 2.48
C GLN A 161 11.57 18.52 1.56
N ALA A 162 11.39 18.42 0.24
CA ALA A 162 12.35 18.97 -0.72
C ALA A 162 12.49 20.50 -0.60
N GLU A 163 11.39 21.22 -0.36
CA GLU A 163 11.40 22.67 -0.09
C GLU A 163 12.19 23.00 1.18
N MET A 164 11.98 22.25 2.26
CA MET A 164 12.72 22.38 3.51
C MET A 164 14.22 22.09 3.30
N ASP A 165 14.55 20.98 2.64
CA ASP A 165 15.93 20.59 2.37
C ASP A 165 16.63 21.66 1.51
N HIS A 166 15.93 22.23 0.52
CA HIS A 166 16.44 23.35 -0.28
C HIS A 166 16.64 24.61 0.55
N ALA A 167 15.71 24.96 1.43
CA ALA A 167 15.83 26.12 2.32
C ALA A 167 16.97 25.97 3.34
N LEU A 168 17.23 24.74 3.80
CA LEU A 168 18.30 24.41 4.74
C LEU A 168 19.65 24.20 4.04
N ALA A 169 19.69 23.87 2.75
CA ALA A 169 20.91 23.57 2.01
C ALA A 169 22.01 24.65 2.15
N PRO A 170 21.74 25.97 2.15
CA PRO A 170 22.77 27.00 2.35
C PRO A 170 23.37 27.04 3.76
N PHE A 171 22.66 26.49 4.75
CA PHE A 171 23.07 26.43 6.15
C PHE A 171 23.63 25.06 6.55
N ALA A 172 23.70 24.12 5.60
CA ALA A 172 24.32 22.83 5.83
C ALA A 172 25.82 23.01 6.15
N PRO A 173 26.42 22.15 6.98
CA PRO A 173 27.85 22.26 7.33
C PRO A 173 28.76 22.30 6.09
N ALA A 174 28.44 21.53 5.06
CA ALA A 174 29.21 21.49 3.81
C ALA A 174 29.12 22.81 3.02
N SER A 175 27.93 23.43 2.92
CA SER A 175 27.76 24.70 2.21
C SER A 175 28.43 25.85 2.97
N LEU A 176 28.34 25.86 4.30
CA LEU A 176 29.03 26.83 5.15
C LEU A 176 30.54 26.72 5.00
N TYR A 177 31.07 25.49 4.99
CA TYR A 177 32.48 25.24 4.73
C TYR A 177 32.91 25.72 3.34
N GLN A 178 32.14 25.38 2.29
CA GLN A 178 32.42 25.84 0.93
C GLN A 178 32.41 27.37 0.83
N ARG A 179 31.47 28.05 1.49
CA ARG A 179 31.43 29.52 1.57
C ARG A 179 32.64 30.08 2.31
N LEU A 180 33.08 29.45 3.40
CA LEU A 180 34.28 29.85 4.12
C LEU A 180 35.54 29.68 3.25
N ALA A 181 35.69 28.52 2.61
CA ALA A 181 36.80 28.24 1.71
C ALA A 181 36.86 29.24 0.55
N ARG A 182 35.72 29.51 -0.10
CA ARG A 182 35.60 30.53 -1.13
C ARG A 182 35.94 31.93 -0.60
N GLY A 183 35.49 32.28 0.60
CA GLY A 183 35.82 33.56 1.23
C GLY A 183 37.31 33.73 1.59
N VAL A 184 38.06 32.63 1.75
CA VAL A 184 39.52 32.66 1.89
C VAL A 184 40.16 32.97 0.54
N THR A 185 39.80 32.24 -0.52
CA THR A 185 40.35 32.44 -1.87
C THR A 185 40.01 33.82 -2.44
N GLU A 186 38.79 34.31 -2.21
CA GLU A 186 38.40 35.66 -2.62
C GLU A 186 39.22 36.72 -1.89
N GLN A 187 39.50 36.54 -0.59
CA GLN A 187 40.31 37.48 0.18
C GLN A 187 41.79 37.47 -0.24
N GLU A 188 42.31 36.30 -0.60
CA GLU A 188 43.63 36.16 -1.19
C GLU A 188 43.72 36.96 -2.50
N GLY A 189 42.75 36.81 -3.39
CA GLY A 189 42.63 37.59 -4.62
C GLY A 189 42.55 39.10 -4.37
N VAL A 190 41.82 39.54 -3.34
CA VAL A 190 41.79 40.97 -2.95
C VAL A 190 43.16 41.47 -2.48
N CYS A 191 43.91 40.66 -1.71
CA CYS A 191 45.25 41.03 -1.28
C CYS A 191 46.19 41.15 -2.49
N TYR A 192 46.12 40.18 -3.41
CA TYR A 192 46.91 40.17 -4.63
C TYR A 192 46.58 41.38 -5.53
N ALA A 193 45.30 41.68 -5.74
CA ALA A 193 44.88 42.86 -6.51
C ALA A 193 45.32 44.18 -5.85
N LEU A 194 45.32 44.27 -4.51
CA LEU A 194 45.86 45.43 -3.80
C LEU A 194 47.38 45.56 -4.00
N GLU A 195 48.12 44.45 -4.01
CA GLU A 195 49.55 44.41 -4.31
C GLU A 195 49.83 44.87 -5.75
N GLU A 196 49.12 44.32 -6.74
CA GLU A 196 49.23 44.73 -8.14
C GLU A 196 48.90 46.21 -8.32
N SER A 197 47.79 46.69 -7.74
CA SER A 197 47.39 48.10 -7.86
C SER A 197 48.40 49.09 -7.28
N PHE A 198 49.19 48.67 -6.29
CA PHE A 198 50.26 49.50 -5.73
C PHE A 198 51.50 49.51 -6.62
N LEU A 199 51.80 48.38 -7.27
CA LEU A 199 52.94 48.23 -8.18
C LEU A 199 52.70 48.90 -9.53
N GLU A 200 51.48 48.86 -10.05
CA GLU A 200 51.11 49.45 -11.35
C GLU A 200 51.00 50.98 -11.28
N GLY A 201 50.69 51.55 -10.10
CA GLY A 201 50.54 53.00 -9.91
C GLY A 201 49.35 53.60 -10.68
N GLU A 202 48.92 54.80 -10.30
CA GLU A 202 47.82 55.49 -11.01
C GLU A 202 48.34 56.09 -12.33
N GLY A 203 48.44 55.24 -13.36
CA GLY A 203 48.35 55.60 -14.78
C GLY A 203 49.42 56.48 -15.44
N ASP A 204 50.38 57.09 -14.74
CA ASP A 204 51.34 58.03 -15.37
C ASP A 204 52.77 57.99 -14.82
N GLY A 205 53.20 56.87 -14.22
CA GLY A 205 54.56 56.74 -13.66
C GLY A 205 54.87 57.70 -12.51
N ALA A 206 53.86 58.38 -11.97
CA ALA A 206 53.96 59.22 -10.79
C ALA A 206 54.07 58.34 -9.54
N LEU A 207 55.09 58.60 -8.71
CA LEU A 207 55.23 57.95 -7.41
C LEU A 207 54.02 58.31 -6.53
N ALA A 208 53.37 57.30 -5.95
CA ALA A 208 52.23 57.50 -5.05
C ALA A 208 52.54 58.52 -3.96
N THR A 209 51.59 59.41 -3.68
CA THR A 209 51.74 60.43 -2.63
C THR A 209 51.87 59.74 -1.27
N GLU A 210 52.63 60.30 -0.32
CA GLU A 210 52.82 59.72 1.02
C GLU A 210 51.48 59.37 1.71
N ARG A 211 50.46 60.18 1.48
CA ARG A 211 49.08 59.94 1.95
C ARG A 211 48.45 58.69 1.33
N GLU A 212 48.58 58.51 0.03
CA GLU A 212 48.03 57.35 -0.70
C GLU A 212 48.74 56.06 -0.30
N ALA A 213 50.05 56.12 -0.12
CA ALA A 213 50.84 55.01 0.41
C ALA A 213 50.39 54.64 1.84
N GLY A 214 50.17 55.64 2.71
CA GLY A 214 49.66 55.41 4.06
C GLY A 214 48.26 54.77 4.07
N ASP A 215 47.36 55.23 3.21
CA ASP A 215 46.01 54.69 3.08
C ASP A 215 45.98 53.30 2.43
N TRP A 216 46.90 53.00 1.50
CA TRP A 216 47.10 51.66 0.98
C TRP A 216 47.60 50.70 2.07
N VAL A 217 48.63 51.08 2.83
CA VAL A 217 49.18 50.24 3.92
C VAL A 217 48.08 49.90 4.93
N ARG A 218 47.22 50.86 5.27
CA ARG A 218 46.08 50.61 6.17
C ARG A 218 45.13 49.56 5.59
N ARG A 219 44.66 49.76 4.34
CA ARG A 219 43.74 48.84 3.65
C ARG A 219 44.32 47.45 3.46
N TYR A 220 45.59 47.36 3.08
CA TYR A 220 46.28 46.09 2.88
C TYR A 220 46.45 45.30 4.19
N ARG A 221 46.82 45.98 5.29
CA ARG A 221 46.90 45.36 6.62
C ARG A 221 45.54 44.83 7.09
N GLU A 222 44.47 45.59 6.87
CA GLU A 222 43.11 45.15 7.18
C GLU A 222 42.70 43.93 6.34
N ALA A 223 43.02 43.94 5.05
CA ALA A 223 42.76 42.82 4.14
C ALA A 223 43.53 41.54 4.54
N LYS A 224 44.83 41.65 4.85
CA LYS A 224 45.65 40.51 5.32
C LYS A 224 45.20 39.99 6.68
N LYS A 225 44.81 40.88 7.61
CA LYS A 225 44.24 40.47 8.90
C LYS A 225 42.98 39.62 8.71
N LEU A 226 42.10 40.02 7.79
CA LEU A 226 40.88 39.27 7.48
C LEU A 226 41.20 37.94 6.79
N TYR A 227 42.18 37.90 5.90
CA TYR A 227 42.68 36.69 5.24
C TYR A 227 43.12 35.64 6.26
N TYR A 228 44.07 35.99 7.14
CA TYR A 228 44.60 35.07 8.14
C TYR A 228 43.52 34.62 9.14
N LEU A 229 42.59 35.50 9.52
CA LEU A 229 41.46 35.12 10.38
C LEU A 229 40.57 34.06 9.72
N ARG A 230 40.26 34.19 8.43
CA ARG A 230 39.46 33.20 7.70
C ARG A 230 40.23 31.90 7.50
N GLN A 231 41.53 31.98 7.22
CA GLN A 231 42.40 30.82 7.07
C GLN A 231 42.45 30.01 8.38
N GLU A 232 42.69 30.67 9.52
CA GLU A 232 42.74 30.01 10.83
C GLU A 232 41.39 29.39 11.22
N ARG A 233 40.27 30.06 10.88
CA ARG A 233 38.92 29.48 11.07
C ARG A 233 38.69 28.25 10.20
N LYS A 234 39.22 28.23 8.98
CA LYS A 234 39.15 27.08 8.08
C LYS A 234 40.01 25.93 8.61
N GLU A 235 41.24 26.19 9.03
CA GLU A 235 42.13 25.19 9.63
C GLU A 235 41.50 24.56 10.89
N ARG A 236 40.93 25.40 11.77
CA ARG A 236 40.15 24.88 12.92
C ARG A 236 38.95 24.05 12.48
N TRP A 237 38.32 24.39 11.35
CA TRP A 237 37.22 23.61 10.80
C TRP A 237 37.68 22.26 10.27
N ASP A 238 38.80 22.23 9.55
CA ASP A 238 39.41 21.00 9.03
C ASP A 238 39.83 20.05 10.15
N GLU A 239 40.23 20.59 11.31
CA GLU A 239 40.56 19.82 12.51
C GLU A 239 39.32 19.44 13.36
N GLY A 240 38.11 19.86 12.98
CA GLY A 240 36.89 19.60 13.74
C GLY A 240 36.76 20.44 15.03
N ARG A 241 37.56 21.49 15.21
CA ARG A 241 37.51 22.45 16.32
C ARG A 241 36.52 23.60 16.04
N VAL A 242 35.33 23.27 15.52
CA VAL A 242 34.27 24.24 15.19
C VAL A 242 33.27 24.28 16.34
N GLY A 243 33.16 25.43 17.01
CA GLY A 243 32.23 25.61 18.13
C GLY A 243 32.90 25.24 19.46
N GLY A 244 33.51 26.24 20.09
CA GLY A 244 33.90 26.13 21.49
C GLY A 244 32.67 26.21 22.38
N TRP A 245 32.03 25.06 22.60
CA TRP A 245 31.25 24.76 23.80
C TRP A 245 31.61 23.33 24.21
N ARG A 246 32.65 23.24 25.04
CA ARG A 246 32.86 22.12 25.97
C ARG A 246 32.46 22.61 27.35
#